data_AF-A0A9X0GAJ9-F1
#
_entry.id   AF-A0A9X0GAJ9-F1
#
_cell.length_a   1.000
_cell.length_b   1.000
_cell.length_c   1.000
_cell.angle_alpha   90.00
_cell.angle_beta   90.00
_cell.angle_gamma   90.00
#
_symmetry.space_group_name_H-M   'P 1'
#
loop_
_entity.id
_entity.type
_entity.pdbx_description
1 polymer ?
#
loop_
_entity_poly.entity_id
_entity_poly.type
_entity_poly.pdbx_seq_one_letter_code
_entity_poly.pdbx_strand_id
1 'polypeptide(L)'
;MDIYKTIILGMKTIFRYFITKILEYKVHIFVILVVLAIFICAFYLEISNNKAKSFLDKNFWLDSLLPNIIADMIGIIFTSFIIAGLFAHNNKKTEEKRIYGILGQDLEKLINLLSRNYLYLLKKDDNYLSLINDNQINNDLKEIAKKKDLALDFPLLINNYKVWDVSKGSLLHDNFIAMIPHIEKWDKLVWKLLEETDELFIKKGKLEFKLKQLDKNSDEYKMKMTEYKELRKLIKDIVMTDTPIDENLLNVNISDSFSAYINFYKKKNQEFYDKYNFIIPIEIRVSLAELEKNLQIVSYKTYRYTESHPHFINENNDFDVTKKEILSTLVVISQELLRLSGYFKNVK
;
A
#
# COMPACT_ATOMS: atom_id res chain seq x y z
N MET A 1 12.29 33.49 8.02
CA MET A 1 11.28 32.65 8.69
C MET A 1 11.90 32.14 9.99
N ASP A 2 11.38 32.62 11.12
CA ASP A 2 12.13 32.75 12.38
C ASP A 2 12.45 31.45 13.10
N ILE A 3 13.71 31.36 13.57
CA ILE A 3 14.25 30.30 14.44
C ILE A 3 13.33 30.03 15.64
N TYR A 4 12.67 31.08 16.16
CA TYR A 4 11.69 30.97 17.24
C TYR A 4 10.46 30.13 16.87
N LYS A 5 9.98 30.21 15.62
CA LYS A 5 8.83 29.43 15.16
C LYS A 5 9.17 27.94 15.06
N THR A 6 10.42 27.63 14.70
CA THR A 6 10.96 26.26 14.63
C THR A 6 11.13 25.65 16.04
N ILE A 7 11.63 26.43 17.01
CA ILE A 7 11.77 25.99 18.42
C ILE A 7 10.40 25.70 19.05
N ILE A 8 9.41 26.59 18.82
CA ILE A 8 8.04 26.41 19.32
C ILE A 8 7.37 25.17 18.69
N LEU A 9 7.59 24.92 17.39
CA LEU A 9 7.11 23.69 16.73
C LEU A 9 7.78 22.44 17.30
N GLY A 10 9.08 22.49 17.58
CA GLY A 10 9.84 21.41 18.21
C GLY A 10 9.30 21.08 19.61
N MET A 11 9.12 22.09 20.47
CA MET A 11 8.55 21.90 21.80
C MET A 11 7.11 21.37 21.76
N LYS A 12 6.28 21.86 20.83
CA LYS A 12 4.89 21.38 20.67
C LYS A 12 4.83 19.93 20.21
N THR A 13 5.80 19.48 19.41
CA THR A 13 5.91 18.10 18.94
C THR A 13 6.38 17.17 20.06
N ILE A 14 7.37 17.60 20.85
CA ILE A 14 7.84 16.87 22.05
C ILE A 14 6.71 16.77 23.08
N PHE A 15 6.00 17.86 23.34
CA PHE A 15 4.89 17.88 24.30
C PHE A 15 3.72 17.00 23.84
N ARG A 16 3.38 17.02 22.54
CA ARG A 16 2.41 16.08 21.97
C ARG A 16 2.89 14.63 22.11
N TYR A 17 4.15 14.35 21.84
CA TYR A 17 4.72 13.00 22.02
C TYR A 17 4.58 12.51 23.47
N PHE A 18 4.94 13.36 24.45
CA PHE A 18 4.75 13.04 25.87
C PHE A 18 3.27 12.84 26.23
N ILE A 19 2.36 13.68 25.74
CA ILE A 19 0.91 13.51 25.95
C ILE A 19 0.42 12.19 25.34
N THR A 20 0.79 11.88 24.11
CA THR A 20 0.38 10.64 23.44
C THR A 20 0.91 9.42 24.19
N LYS A 21 2.17 9.48 24.67
CA LYS A 21 2.75 8.45 25.53
C LYS A 21 2.03 8.33 26.87
N ILE A 22 1.70 9.44 27.52
CA ILE A 22 0.90 9.48 28.76
C ILE A 22 -0.48 8.87 28.55
N LEU A 23 -1.12 9.12 27.39
CA LEU A 23 -2.41 8.53 27.01
C LEU A 23 -2.31 7.02 26.74
N GLU A 24 -1.21 6.55 26.14
CA GLU A 24 -0.90 5.12 26.02
C GLU A 24 -0.68 4.48 27.40
N TYR A 25 -0.10 5.22 28.35
CA TYR A 25 0.22 4.72 29.68
C TYR A 25 -0.84 5.01 30.77
N LYS A 26 -2.08 5.34 30.39
CA LYS A 26 -3.17 5.74 31.34
C LYS A 26 -3.34 4.78 32.52
N VAL A 27 -3.33 3.48 32.24
CA VAL A 27 -3.49 2.44 33.27
C VAL A 27 -2.32 2.48 34.26
N HIS A 28 -1.10 2.74 33.78
CA HIS A 28 0.11 2.78 34.59
C HIS A 28 0.16 4.02 35.48
N ILE A 29 -0.24 5.19 34.97
CA ILE A 29 -0.35 6.42 35.75
C ILE A 29 -1.41 6.26 36.86
N PHE A 30 -2.51 5.59 36.56
CA PHE A 30 -3.55 5.28 37.54
C PHE A 30 -3.03 4.36 38.66
N VAL A 31 -2.31 3.29 38.32
CA VAL A 31 -1.69 2.39 39.31
C VAL A 31 -0.70 3.14 40.20
N ILE A 32 0.16 4.00 39.61
CA ILE A 32 1.11 4.83 40.37
C ILE A 32 0.35 5.75 41.32
N LEU A 33 -0.71 6.42 40.87
CA LEU A 33 -1.53 7.30 41.72
C LEU A 33 -2.20 6.55 42.88
N VAL A 34 -2.70 5.34 42.63
CA VAL A 34 -3.30 4.50 43.68
C VAL A 34 -2.26 4.09 44.72
N VAL A 35 -1.06 3.66 44.29
CA VAL A 35 0.04 3.33 45.21
C VAL A 35 0.45 4.55 46.04
N LEU A 36 0.56 5.72 45.40
CA LEU A 36 0.92 6.98 46.05
C LEU A 36 -0.17 7.42 47.04
N ALA A 37 -1.45 7.21 46.72
CA ALA A 37 -2.57 7.49 47.62
C ALA A 37 -2.59 6.56 48.84
N ILE A 38 -2.40 5.26 48.63
CA ILE A 38 -2.27 4.28 49.73
C ILE A 38 -1.10 4.67 50.64
N PHE A 39 0.02 5.07 50.05
CA PHE A 39 1.21 5.52 50.76
C PHE A 39 0.94 6.77 51.61
N ILE A 40 0.30 7.80 51.03
CA ILE A 40 -0.08 9.02 51.74
C ILE A 40 -1.07 8.71 52.88
N CYS A 41 -2.08 7.88 52.64
CA CYS A 41 -3.07 7.50 53.64
C CYS A 41 -2.46 6.71 54.81
N ALA A 42 -1.60 5.72 54.51
CA ALA A 42 -0.90 4.96 55.54
C ALA A 42 0.02 5.86 56.38
N PHE A 43 0.70 6.79 55.72
CA PHE A 43 1.58 7.76 56.38
C PHE A 43 0.80 8.75 57.26
N TYR A 44 -0.35 9.24 56.78
CA TYR A 44 -1.25 10.10 57.54
C TYR A 44 -1.80 9.40 58.79
N LEU A 45 -2.16 8.12 58.70
CA LEU A 45 -2.63 7.33 59.84
C LEU A 45 -1.54 7.15 60.92
N GLU A 46 -0.28 7.00 60.52
CA GLU A 46 0.85 6.85 61.46
C GLU A 46 1.22 8.16 62.16
N ILE A 47 1.15 9.31 61.46
CA ILE A 47 1.26 10.64 62.08
C ILE A 47 0.10 10.86 63.05
N SER A 48 -1.13 10.56 62.63
CA SER A 48 -2.33 10.75 63.46
C SER A 48 -2.30 9.90 64.74
N ASN A 49 -1.57 8.78 64.74
CA ASN A 49 -1.44 7.88 65.89
C ASN A 49 -0.18 8.16 66.73
N ASN A 50 0.51 9.30 66.53
CA ASN A 50 1.72 9.71 67.26
C ASN A 50 2.90 8.72 67.19
N LYS A 51 2.90 7.79 66.24
CA LYS A 51 3.99 6.82 66.02
C LYS A 51 5.11 7.37 65.15
N ALA A 52 4.84 8.42 64.38
CA ALA A 52 5.83 9.16 63.59
C ALA A 52 5.70 10.67 63.84
N LYS A 53 6.82 11.37 64.08
CA LYS A 53 6.81 12.84 64.27
C LYS A 53 6.88 13.62 62.95
N SER A 54 7.41 13.03 61.90
CA SER A 54 7.57 13.65 60.56
C SER A 54 7.95 12.60 59.51
N PHE A 55 7.86 12.95 58.22
CA PHE A 55 8.31 12.12 57.09
C PHE A 55 9.79 11.75 57.14
N LEU A 56 10.61 12.57 57.80
CA LEU A 56 12.04 12.34 57.96
C LEU A 56 12.40 11.66 59.29
N ASP A 57 11.42 11.11 60.01
CA ASP A 57 11.66 10.44 61.29
C ASP A 57 12.41 9.12 61.06
N LYS A 58 13.69 9.12 61.43
CA LYS A 58 14.59 7.98 61.21
C LYS A 58 14.12 6.73 61.97
N ASN A 59 13.50 6.91 63.13
CA ASN A 59 13.02 5.79 63.95
C ASN A 59 11.77 5.15 63.33
N PHE A 60 10.94 5.94 62.65
CA PHE A 60 9.81 5.40 61.88
C PHE A 60 10.30 4.49 60.75
N TRP A 61 11.24 4.96 59.94
CA TRP A 61 11.74 4.20 58.79
C TRP A 61 12.56 2.95 59.14
N LEU A 62 13.24 2.94 60.29
CA LEU A 62 14.11 1.83 60.68
C LEU A 62 13.45 0.83 61.64
N ASP A 63 12.63 1.31 62.60
CA ASP A 63 12.14 0.47 63.71
C ASP A 63 10.68 0.04 63.57
N SER A 64 9.94 0.57 62.59
CA SER A 64 8.54 0.19 62.40
C SER A 64 8.36 -0.83 61.26
N LEU A 65 7.46 -1.80 61.49
CA LEU A 65 7.15 -2.87 60.54
C LEU A 65 6.48 -2.36 59.27
N LEU A 66 5.78 -1.22 59.36
CA LEU A 66 4.87 -0.73 58.32
C LEU A 66 5.61 -0.12 57.11
N PRO A 67 6.67 0.70 57.27
CA PRO A 67 7.53 1.15 56.15
C PRO A 67 8.24 0.00 55.43
N ASN A 68 8.65 -1.04 56.14
CA ASN A 68 9.25 -2.22 55.53
C ASN A 68 8.22 -3.01 54.70
N ILE A 69 7.01 -3.26 55.24
CA ILE A 69 5.92 -3.90 54.49
C ILE A 69 5.52 -3.05 53.27
N ILE A 70 5.42 -1.74 53.43
CA ILE A 70 5.10 -0.82 52.33
C ILE A 70 6.20 -0.82 51.27
N ALA A 71 7.47 -0.78 51.67
CA ALA A 71 8.61 -0.84 50.74
C ALA A 71 8.61 -2.16 49.95
N ASP A 72 8.33 -3.29 50.61
CA ASP A 72 8.21 -4.60 49.97
C ASP A 72 7.01 -4.66 49.01
N MET A 73 5.85 -4.13 49.41
CA MET A 73 4.67 -4.06 48.54
C MET A 73 4.92 -3.18 47.31
N ILE A 74 5.57 -2.02 47.47
CA ILE A 74 5.99 -1.16 46.35
C ILE A 74 6.98 -1.90 45.46
N GLY A 75 7.95 -2.60 46.06
CA GLY A 75 8.93 -3.43 45.36
C GLY A 75 8.24 -4.49 44.50
N ILE A 76 7.32 -5.27 45.08
CA ILE A 76 6.56 -6.31 44.38
C ILE A 76 5.73 -5.72 43.24
N ILE A 77 5.03 -4.60 43.45
CA ILE A 77 4.23 -3.95 42.42
C ILE A 77 5.12 -3.46 41.27
N PHE A 78 6.25 -2.82 41.59
CA PHE A 78 7.18 -2.29 40.61
C PHE A 78 7.87 -3.41 39.80
N THR A 79 8.33 -4.47 40.47
CA THR A 79 8.93 -5.63 39.80
C THR A 79 7.92 -6.38 38.94
N SER A 80 6.71 -6.63 39.46
CA SER A 80 5.62 -7.25 38.69
C SER A 80 5.26 -6.41 37.46
N PHE A 81 5.30 -5.09 37.59
CA PHE A 81 5.06 -4.17 36.49
C PHE A 81 6.15 -4.24 35.41
N ILE A 82 7.42 -4.22 35.80
CA ILE A 82 8.55 -4.40 34.86
C ILE A 82 8.43 -5.75 34.14
N ILE A 83 8.15 -6.82 34.88
CA ILE A 83 7.97 -8.16 34.33
C ILE A 83 6.81 -8.18 33.33
N ALA A 84 5.65 -7.63 33.67
CA ALA A 84 4.49 -7.57 32.77
C ALA A 84 4.79 -6.75 31.50
N GLY A 85 5.49 -5.63 31.62
CA GLY A 85 5.93 -4.82 30.46
C GLY A 85 6.89 -5.58 29.54
N LEU A 86 7.86 -6.29 30.11
CA LEU A 86 8.79 -7.13 29.36
C LEU A 86 8.09 -8.31 28.68
N PHE A 87 7.16 -8.99 29.38
CA PHE A 87 6.35 -10.06 28.79
C PHE A 87 5.46 -9.55 27.67
N ALA A 88 4.79 -8.41 27.84
CA ALA A 88 3.97 -7.81 26.78
C ALA A 88 4.82 -7.44 25.55
N HIS A 89 6.00 -6.86 25.75
CA HIS A 89 6.92 -6.54 24.66
C HIS A 89 7.41 -7.81 23.93
N ASN A 90 7.79 -8.85 24.67
CA ASN A 90 8.29 -10.09 24.10
C ASN A 90 7.17 -10.88 23.36
N ASN A 91 5.96 -10.89 23.92
CA ASN A 91 4.79 -11.50 23.30
C ASN A 91 4.46 -10.78 21.99
N LYS A 92 4.42 -9.43 22.00
CA LYS A 92 4.18 -8.64 20.79
C LYS A 92 5.21 -8.94 19.69
N LYS A 93 6.51 -8.97 20.03
CA LYS A 93 7.56 -9.31 19.07
C LYS A 93 7.41 -10.74 18.51
N THR A 94 7.01 -11.68 19.36
CA THR A 94 6.79 -13.07 18.97
C THR A 94 5.57 -13.20 18.05
N GLU A 95 4.49 -12.48 18.34
CA GLU A 95 3.29 -12.40 17.51
C GLU A 95 3.62 -11.76 16.15
N GLU A 96 4.30 -10.61 16.13
CA GLU A 96 4.74 -9.97 14.89
C GLU A 96 5.60 -10.90 14.03
N LYS A 97 6.50 -11.68 14.64
CA LYS A 97 7.32 -12.69 13.93
C LYS A 97 6.47 -13.83 13.36
N ARG A 98 5.47 -14.31 14.10
CA ARG A 98 4.52 -15.32 13.59
C ARG A 98 3.71 -14.78 12.42
N ILE A 99 3.17 -13.58 12.54
CA ILE A 99 2.38 -12.93 11.49
C ILE A 99 3.25 -12.71 10.25
N TYR A 100 4.49 -12.23 10.42
CA TYR A 100 5.45 -12.12 9.31
C TYR A 100 5.68 -13.45 8.60
N GLY A 101 5.81 -14.55 9.36
CA GLY A 101 5.96 -15.90 8.80
C GLY A 101 4.76 -16.36 7.96
N ILE A 102 3.56 -15.82 8.19
CA ILE A 102 2.34 -16.24 7.47
C ILE A 102 2.02 -15.34 6.27
N LEU A 103 2.11 -14.01 6.42
CA LEU A 103 1.69 -13.04 5.41
C LEU A 103 2.77 -12.04 5.00
N GLY A 104 3.93 -12.04 5.67
CA GLY A 104 4.95 -10.99 5.52
C GLY A 104 5.52 -10.89 4.11
N GLN A 105 5.85 -12.01 3.48
CA GLN A 105 6.36 -12.04 2.10
C GLN A 105 5.32 -11.55 1.08
N ASP A 106 4.06 -11.94 1.27
CA ASP A 106 3.00 -11.58 0.34
C ASP A 106 2.53 -10.13 0.53
N LEU A 107 2.58 -9.61 1.76
CA LEU A 107 2.43 -8.18 2.01
C LEU A 107 3.57 -7.41 1.34
N GLU A 108 4.82 -7.83 1.50
CA GLU A 108 5.98 -7.16 0.88
C GLU A 108 5.83 -7.12 -0.65
N LYS A 109 5.41 -8.22 -1.28
CA LYS A 109 5.08 -8.28 -2.71
C LYS A 109 3.94 -7.33 -3.09
N LEU A 110 2.83 -7.35 -2.34
CA LEU A 110 1.70 -6.46 -2.59
C LEU A 110 2.12 -4.99 -2.52
N ILE A 111 2.80 -4.59 -1.45
CA ILE A 111 3.20 -3.18 -1.26
C ILE A 111 4.21 -2.75 -2.30
N ASN A 112 5.16 -3.61 -2.67
CA ASN A 112 6.08 -3.32 -3.77
C ASN A 112 5.31 -3.09 -5.09
N LEU A 113 4.38 -4.00 -5.40
CA LEU A 113 3.55 -3.91 -6.60
C LEU A 113 2.74 -2.62 -6.68
N LEU A 114 2.07 -2.26 -5.58
CA LEU A 114 1.29 -1.02 -5.48
C LEU A 114 2.19 0.21 -5.58
N SER A 115 3.33 0.21 -4.87
CA SER A 115 4.28 1.32 -4.85
C SER A 115 4.85 1.62 -6.23
N ARG A 116 5.20 0.58 -6.99
CA ARG A 116 5.75 0.72 -8.33
C ARG A 116 4.72 1.25 -9.32
N ASN A 117 3.52 0.68 -9.32
CA ASN A 117 2.44 1.14 -10.19
C ASN A 117 2.02 2.58 -9.83
N TYR A 118 2.05 2.94 -8.55
CA TYR A 118 1.85 4.31 -8.09
C TYR A 118 2.94 5.25 -8.61
N LEU A 119 4.22 4.89 -8.48
CA LEU A 119 5.31 5.72 -9.00
C LEU A 119 5.25 5.85 -10.52
N TYR A 120 4.88 4.79 -11.23
CA TYR A 120 4.61 4.85 -12.67
C TYR A 120 3.51 5.84 -13.00
N LEU A 121 2.38 5.79 -12.29
CA LEU A 121 1.26 6.74 -12.48
C LEU A 121 1.71 8.19 -12.30
N LEU A 122 2.61 8.47 -11.34
CA LEU A 122 3.05 9.82 -11.05
C LEU A 122 4.15 10.34 -11.97
N LYS A 123 5.15 9.49 -12.27
CA LYS A 123 6.37 9.88 -12.99
C LYS A 123 6.35 9.50 -14.47
N LYS A 124 5.46 8.60 -14.88
CA LYS A 124 5.33 8.10 -16.26
C LYS A 124 6.65 7.53 -16.80
N ASP A 125 7.45 6.95 -15.91
CA ASP A 125 8.76 6.39 -16.22
C ASP A 125 8.64 4.86 -16.34
N ASP A 126 8.86 4.36 -17.55
CA ASP A 126 8.80 2.93 -17.88
C ASP A 126 9.78 2.07 -17.05
N ASN A 127 10.79 2.66 -16.41
CA ASN A 127 11.63 1.96 -15.45
C ASN A 127 10.81 1.29 -14.34
N TYR A 128 9.70 1.88 -13.90
CA TYR A 128 8.83 1.29 -12.88
C TYR A 128 8.02 0.10 -13.38
N LEU A 129 7.97 -0.14 -14.70
CA LEU A 129 7.40 -1.33 -15.34
C LEU A 129 8.44 -2.45 -15.56
N SER A 130 9.70 -2.21 -15.20
CA SER A 130 10.81 -3.16 -15.29
C SER A 130 11.18 -3.74 -13.91
N LEU A 131 12.15 -4.65 -13.85
CA LEU A 131 12.66 -5.15 -12.55
C LEU A 131 13.50 -4.07 -11.86
N ILE A 132 12.83 -3.23 -11.08
CA ILE A 132 13.45 -2.14 -10.31
C ILE A 132 13.75 -2.56 -8.86
N ASN A 133 14.78 -1.96 -8.25
CA ASN A 133 15.19 -2.26 -6.89
C ASN A 133 14.24 -1.61 -5.85
N ASP A 134 13.83 -2.38 -4.83
CA ASP A 134 13.02 -1.92 -3.69
C ASP A 134 13.61 -0.70 -2.99
N ASN A 135 14.94 -0.56 -2.95
CA ASN A 135 15.59 0.61 -2.38
C ASN A 135 15.32 1.88 -3.19
N GLN A 136 15.27 1.78 -4.52
CA GLN A 136 14.97 2.91 -5.40
C GLN A 136 13.52 3.36 -5.22
N ILE A 137 12.56 2.42 -5.24
CA ILE A 137 11.14 2.69 -4.97
C ILE A 137 10.97 3.40 -3.63
N ASN A 138 11.57 2.86 -2.56
CA ASN A 138 11.45 3.45 -1.23
C ASN A 138 12.12 4.82 -1.14
N ASN A 139 13.18 5.10 -1.90
CA ASN A 139 13.81 6.41 -1.93
C ASN A 139 12.94 7.44 -2.65
N ASP A 140 12.38 7.07 -3.81
CA ASP A 140 11.45 7.92 -4.56
C ASP A 140 10.20 8.27 -3.74
N LEU A 141 9.60 7.27 -3.07
CA LEU A 141 8.47 7.51 -2.17
C LEU A 141 8.85 8.43 -1.01
N LYS A 142 10.07 8.31 -0.45
CA LYS A 142 10.55 9.20 0.63
C LYS A 142 10.73 10.63 0.15
N GLU A 143 11.16 10.83 -1.09
CA GLU A 143 11.29 12.17 -1.67
C GLU A 143 9.92 12.84 -1.80
N ILE A 144 8.91 12.12 -2.31
CA ILE A 144 7.53 12.59 -2.38
C ILE A 144 6.98 12.85 -0.97
N ALA A 145 7.14 11.90 -0.04
CA ALA A 145 6.63 11.99 1.32
C ALA A 145 7.20 13.17 2.14
N LYS A 146 8.38 13.69 1.77
CA LYS A 146 9.04 14.83 2.43
C LYS A 146 8.50 16.20 1.98
N LYS A 147 7.47 16.25 1.13
CA LYS A 147 6.81 17.51 0.72
C LYS A 147 7.77 18.51 0.06
N LYS A 148 8.74 17.99 -0.71
CA LYS A 148 9.48 18.87 -1.63
C LYS A 148 8.62 18.96 -2.88
N ASP A 149 7.98 20.10 -3.10
CA ASP A 149 7.22 20.40 -4.34
C ASP A 149 8.05 20.17 -5.62
N LEU A 150 9.39 20.03 -5.48
CA LEU A 150 10.36 19.65 -6.51
C LEU A 150 10.34 18.16 -6.91
N ALA A 151 9.73 17.27 -6.14
CA ALA A 151 9.80 15.82 -6.40
C ALA A 151 8.77 15.33 -7.43
N LEU A 152 7.72 16.12 -7.68
CA LEU A 152 6.65 15.79 -8.61
C LEU A 152 6.49 16.89 -9.64
N ASP A 153 6.75 16.54 -10.90
CA ASP A 153 6.43 17.38 -12.04
C ASP A 153 4.90 17.37 -12.23
N PHE A 154 4.26 18.43 -11.75
CA PHE A 154 2.81 18.55 -11.77
C PHE A 154 2.23 18.67 -13.19
N PRO A 155 2.82 19.44 -14.12
CA PRO A 155 2.48 19.37 -15.55
C PRO A 155 2.56 17.95 -16.09
N LEU A 156 3.63 17.21 -15.77
CA LEU A 156 3.76 15.82 -16.17
C LEU A 156 2.61 14.99 -15.62
N LEU A 157 2.22 15.15 -14.35
CA LEU A 157 1.12 14.38 -13.75
C LEU A 157 -0.21 14.56 -14.49
N ILE A 158 -0.62 15.80 -14.78
CA ILE A 158 -1.98 16.12 -15.25
C ILE A 158 -2.17 16.01 -16.76
N ASN A 159 -1.09 16.05 -17.54
CA ASN A 159 -1.18 15.97 -18.99
C ASN A 159 -1.50 14.54 -19.46
N ASN A 160 -2.10 14.42 -20.65
CA ASN A 160 -2.18 13.14 -21.33
C ASN A 160 -0.78 12.63 -21.66
N TYR A 161 -0.61 11.32 -21.78
CA TYR A 161 0.69 10.73 -22.08
C TYR A 161 0.56 9.50 -22.95
N LYS A 162 1.65 9.20 -23.66
CA LYS A 162 1.79 7.98 -24.45
C LYS A 162 2.30 6.88 -23.53
N VAL A 163 1.53 5.81 -23.37
CA VAL A 163 1.98 4.60 -22.67
C VAL A 163 2.86 3.76 -23.58
N TRP A 164 3.61 2.82 -22.99
CA TRP A 164 4.38 1.86 -23.76
C TRP A 164 3.46 1.02 -24.67
N ASP A 165 4.08 0.44 -25.69
CA ASP A 165 3.41 -0.46 -26.63
C ASP A 165 2.95 -1.75 -25.93
N VAL A 166 1.68 -1.78 -25.54
CA VAL A 166 1.05 -2.91 -24.83
C VAL A 166 1.03 -4.21 -25.64
N SER A 167 1.12 -4.15 -26.98
CA SER A 167 1.16 -5.36 -27.83
C SER A 167 2.46 -6.13 -27.72
N LYS A 168 3.56 -5.45 -27.39
CA LYS A 168 4.87 -6.09 -27.24
C LYS A 168 5.02 -6.85 -25.91
N GLY A 169 4.02 -6.73 -25.05
CA GLY A 169 4.06 -7.21 -23.68
C GLY A 169 4.98 -6.35 -22.81
N SER A 170 4.63 -6.22 -21.54
CA SER A 170 5.56 -5.75 -20.51
C SER A 170 6.34 -6.94 -19.96
N LEU A 171 7.56 -6.71 -19.49
CA LEU A 171 8.32 -7.71 -18.72
C LEU A 171 7.60 -8.12 -17.42
N LEU A 172 6.53 -7.41 -17.04
CA LEU A 172 5.73 -7.64 -15.85
C LEU A 172 4.24 -7.58 -16.17
N HIS A 173 3.53 -8.68 -15.91
CA HIS A 173 2.12 -8.85 -16.23
C HIS A 173 1.16 -8.11 -15.27
N ASP A 174 1.64 -7.60 -14.13
CA ASP A 174 0.82 -6.98 -13.09
C ASP A 174 0.94 -5.44 -13.09
N ASN A 175 0.50 -4.81 -14.17
CA ASN A 175 0.42 -3.35 -14.26
C ASN A 175 -1.03 -2.87 -14.35
N PHE A 176 -1.29 -1.64 -13.91
CA PHE A 176 -2.64 -1.06 -14.00
C PHE A 176 -3.04 -0.70 -15.44
N ILE A 177 -2.08 -0.63 -16.37
CA ILE A 177 -2.30 -0.13 -17.74
C ILE A 177 -3.22 -1.05 -18.53
N ALA A 178 -3.11 -2.36 -18.32
CA ALA A 178 -4.05 -3.32 -18.87
C ALA A 178 -5.50 -3.13 -18.39
N MET A 179 -5.71 -2.36 -17.31
CA MET A 179 -7.05 -2.03 -16.78
C MET A 179 -7.56 -0.66 -17.25
N ILE A 180 -6.83 0.03 -18.13
CA ILE A 180 -7.32 1.25 -18.77
C ILE A 180 -8.43 0.85 -19.76
N PRO A 181 -9.63 1.49 -19.74
CA PRO A 181 -10.81 0.94 -20.42
C PRO A 181 -10.64 0.62 -21.91
N HIS A 182 -9.98 1.50 -22.66
CA HIS A 182 -9.76 1.29 -24.10
C HIS A 182 -8.65 0.25 -24.38
N ILE A 183 -7.63 0.15 -23.53
CA ILE A 183 -6.59 -0.88 -23.58
C ILE A 183 -7.18 -2.24 -23.21
N GLU A 184 -7.97 -2.32 -22.14
CA GLU A 184 -8.66 -3.53 -21.70
C GLU A 184 -9.62 -4.04 -22.79
N LYS A 185 -10.33 -3.13 -23.46
CA LYS A 185 -11.20 -3.47 -24.61
C LYS A 185 -10.39 -4.04 -25.76
N TRP A 186 -9.23 -3.44 -26.07
CA TRP A 186 -8.33 -3.94 -27.11
C TRP A 186 -7.77 -5.32 -26.75
N ASP A 187 -7.31 -5.51 -25.51
CA ASP A 187 -6.79 -6.79 -25.01
C ASP A 187 -7.85 -7.90 -25.13
N LYS A 188 -9.10 -7.62 -24.73
CA LYS A 188 -10.23 -8.55 -24.94
C LYS A 188 -10.47 -8.91 -26.40
N LEU A 189 -10.31 -7.96 -27.33
CA LEU A 189 -10.43 -8.24 -28.76
C LEU A 189 -9.30 -9.12 -29.27
N VAL A 190 -8.08 -8.89 -28.81
CA VAL A 190 -6.91 -9.73 -29.14
C VAL A 190 -7.12 -11.16 -28.61
N TRP A 191 -7.52 -11.32 -27.35
CA TRP A 191 -7.82 -12.63 -26.78
C TRP A 191 -8.91 -13.36 -27.54
N LYS A 192 -9.99 -12.67 -27.91
CA LYS A 192 -11.05 -13.25 -28.73
C LYS A 192 -10.54 -13.69 -30.10
N LEU A 193 -9.70 -12.89 -30.75
CA LEU A 193 -9.08 -13.26 -32.03
C LEU A 193 -8.18 -14.50 -31.88
N LEU A 194 -7.43 -14.61 -30.79
CA LEU A 194 -6.60 -15.78 -30.48
C LEU A 194 -7.45 -17.04 -30.26
N GLU A 195 -8.54 -16.93 -29.50
CA GLU A 195 -9.50 -18.03 -29.31
C GLU A 195 -10.11 -18.50 -30.64
N GLU A 196 -10.58 -17.56 -31.48
CA GLU A 196 -11.10 -17.85 -32.82
C GLU A 196 -10.02 -18.53 -33.69
N THR A 197 -8.76 -18.12 -33.57
CA THR A 197 -7.62 -18.71 -34.28
C THR A 197 -7.35 -20.15 -33.82
N ASP A 198 -7.38 -20.40 -32.52
CA ASP A 198 -7.21 -21.75 -31.94
C ASP A 198 -8.33 -22.70 -32.39
N GLU A 199 -9.57 -22.24 -32.43
CA GLU A 199 -10.70 -23.02 -32.96
C GLU A 199 -10.48 -23.43 -34.43
N LEU A 200 -9.94 -22.52 -35.25
CA LEU A 200 -9.59 -22.80 -36.63
C LEU A 200 -8.46 -23.84 -36.74
N PHE A 201 -7.44 -23.76 -35.89
CA PHE A 201 -6.38 -24.78 -35.81
C PHE A 201 -6.93 -26.16 -35.43
N ILE A 202 -7.85 -26.21 -34.45
CA ILE A 202 -8.55 -27.45 -34.06
C ILE A 202 -9.36 -28.00 -35.23
N LYS A 203 -10.13 -27.15 -35.92
CA LYS A 203 -10.94 -27.55 -37.10
C LYS A 203 -10.06 -28.09 -38.21
N LYS A 204 -8.90 -27.46 -38.45
CA LYS A 204 -7.91 -27.92 -39.44
C LYS A 204 -7.36 -29.29 -39.06
N GLY A 205 -7.00 -29.52 -37.81
CA GLY A 205 -6.53 -30.83 -37.32
C GLY A 205 -7.59 -31.92 -37.51
N LYS A 206 -8.87 -31.64 -37.21
CA LYS A 206 -9.99 -32.56 -37.44
C LYS A 206 -10.17 -32.90 -38.92
N LEU A 207 -10.06 -31.92 -39.82
CA LEU A 207 -10.13 -32.13 -41.27
C LEU A 207 -8.95 -32.96 -41.78
N GLU A 208 -7.74 -32.70 -41.29
CA GLU A 208 -6.55 -33.47 -41.65
C GLU A 208 -6.69 -34.95 -41.25
N PHE A 209 -7.22 -35.21 -40.05
CA PHE A 209 -7.49 -36.57 -39.59
C PHE A 209 -8.52 -37.28 -40.48
N LYS A 210 -9.62 -36.62 -40.85
CA LYS A 210 -10.62 -37.18 -41.79
C LYS A 210 -10.03 -37.48 -43.15
N LEU A 211 -9.21 -36.59 -43.70
CA LEU A 211 -8.56 -36.79 -45.00
C LEU A 211 -7.64 -38.02 -45.00
N LYS A 212 -7.00 -38.37 -43.87
CA LYS A 212 -6.17 -39.58 -43.74
C LYS A 212 -6.99 -40.87 -43.80
N GLN A 213 -8.29 -40.82 -43.51
CA GLN A 213 -9.19 -42.00 -43.51
C GLN A 213 -9.92 -42.22 -44.84
N LEU A 214 -9.92 -41.22 -45.73
CA LEU A 214 -10.65 -41.27 -46.99
C LEU A 214 -9.74 -41.76 -48.13
N ASP A 215 -10.34 -42.45 -49.12
CA ASP A 215 -9.67 -42.74 -50.38
C ASP A 215 -9.40 -41.44 -51.15
N LYS A 216 -8.14 -41.22 -51.54
CA LYS A 216 -7.68 -40.03 -52.27
C LYS A 216 -8.43 -39.78 -53.58
N ASN A 217 -8.98 -40.83 -54.19
CA ASN A 217 -9.72 -40.71 -55.45
C ASN A 217 -11.21 -40.41 -55.26
N SER A 218 -11.73 -40.53 -54.04
CA SER A 218 -13.14 -40.27 -53.74
C SER A 218 -13.51 -38.79 -53.88
N ASP A 219 -14.74 -38.53 -54.27
CA ASP A 219 -15.26 -37.16 -54.38
C ASP A 219 -15.36 -36.48 -53.00
N GLU A 220 -15.62 -37.28 -51.95
CA GLU A 220 -15.59 -36.80 -50.56
C GLU A 220 -14.20 -36.30 -50.14
N TYR A 221 -13.13 -37.03 -50.51
CA TYR A 221 -11.76 -36.57 -50.28
C TYR A 221 -11.47 -35.26 -51.01
N LYS A 222 -11.85 -35.15 -52.29
CA LYS A 222 -11.63 -33.91 -53.07
C LYS A 222 -12.35 -32.72 -52.43
N MET A 223 -13.60 -32.89 -52.02
CA MET A 223 -14.38 -31.85 -51.35
C MET A 223 -13.74 -31.42 -50.03
N LYS A 224 -13.36 -32.38 -49.16
CA LYS A 224 -12.71 -32.10 -47.88
C LYS A 224 -11.31 -31.50 -48.03
N MET A 225 -10.60 -31.85 -49.10
CA MET A 225 -9.29 -31.27 -49.42
C MET A 225 -9.40 -29.80 -49.84
N THR A 226 -10.47 -29.43 -50.54
CA THR A 226 -10.78 -28.02 -50.84
C THR A 226 -11.08 -27.25 -49.56
N GLU A 227 -11.96 -27.77 -48.70
CA GLU A 227 -12.27 -27.17 -47.37
C GLU A 227 -10.99 -27.00 -46.53
N TYR A 228 -10.11 -28.00 -46.52
CA TYR A 228 -8.81 -27.92 -45.83
C TYR A 228 -7.90 -26.82 -46.40
N LYS A 229 -7.85 -26.66 -47.73
CA LYS A 229 -7.05 -25.61 -48.38
C LYS A 229 -7.58 -24.21 -48.06
N GLU A 230 -8.89 -24.03 -48.10
CA GLU A 230 -9.56 -22.77 -47.74
C GLU A 230 -9.28 -22.41 -46.28
N LEU A 231 -9.45 -23.38 -45.38
CA LEU A 231 -9.17 -23.19 -43.95
C LEU A 231 -7.70 -22.88 -43.69
N ARG A 232 -6.78 -23.56 -44.38
CA ARG A 232 -5.34 -23.28 -44.29
C ARG A 232 -5.00 -21.87 -44.77
N LYS A 233 -5.66 -21.39 -45.83
CA LYS A 233 -5.48 -20.03 -46.34
C LYS A 233 -5.99 -19.02 -45.32
N LEU A 234 -7.20 -19.23 -44.78
CA LEU A 234 -7.79 -18.36 -43.76
C LEU A 234 -6.91 -18.25 -42.51
N ILE A 235 -6.41 -19.36 -41.98
CA ILE A 235 -5.46 -19.35 -40.85
C ILE A 235 -4.19 -18.57 -41.20
N LYS A 236 -3.64 -18.79 -42.39
CA LYS A 236 -2.43 -18.07 -42.83
C LYS A 236 -2.69 -16.57 -42.90
N ASP A 237 -3.84 -16.17 -43.44
CA ASP A 237 -4.21 -14.77 -43.59
C ASP A 237 -4.38 -14.11 -42.21
N ILE A 238 -5.03 -14.80 -41.25
CA ILE A 238 -5.19 -14.31 -39.87
C ILE A 238 -3.84 -14.19 -39.14
N VAL A 239 -3.00 -15.23 -39.19
CA VAL A 239 -1.70 -15.25 -38.51
C VAL A 239 -0.71 -14.23 -39.10
N MET A 240 -0.82 -13.96 -40.39
CA MET A 240 0.02 -12.97 -41.09
C MET A 240 -0.56 -11.56 -41.06
N THR A 241 -1.73 -11.36 -40.47
CA THR A 241 -2.29 -10.02 -40.27
C THR A 241 -1.51 -9.37 -39.14
N ASP A 242 -0.55 -8.50 -39.49
CA ASP A 242 -0.07 -7.50 -38.54
C ASP A 242 -1.28 -6.67 -38.12
N THR A 243 -1.60 -6.69 -36.83
CA THR A 243 -2.54 -5.75 -36.22
C THR A 243 -1.74 -4.58 -35.66
N PRO A 244 -1.35 -3.59 -36.50
CA PRO A 244 -0.65 -2.42 -36.00
C PRO A 244 -1.51 -1.78 -34.91
N ILE A 245 -0.89 -1.50 -33.76
CA ILE A 245 -1.58 -0.80 -32.69
C ILE A 245 -2.04 0.55 -33.22
N ASP A 246 -3.32 0.84 -33.00
CA ASP A 246 -3.85 2.18 -33.17
C ASP A 246 -3.12 3.10 -32.19
N GLU A 247 -2.37 4.09 -32.68
CA GLU A 247 -1.63 5.02 -31.81
C GLU A 247 -2.53 5.75 -30.83
N ASN A 248 -3.84 5.86 -31.12
CA ASN A 248 -4.82 6.41 -30.19
C ASN A 248 -5.01 5.54 -28.95
N LEU A 249 -4.76 4.22 -29.02
CA LEU A 249 -4.77 3.33 -27.84
C LEU A 249 -3.64 3.63 -26.87
N LEU A 250 -2.55 4.23 -27.36
CA LEU A 250 -1.40 4.57 -26.53
C LEU A 250 -1.57 5.92 -25.85
N ASN A 251 -2.47 6.77 -26.33
CA ASN A 251 -2.72 8.09 -25.76
C ASN A 251 -3.74 8.00 -24.63
N VAL A 252 -3.25 8.01 -23.39
CA VAL A 252 -4.07 7.83 -22.20
C VAL A 252 -4.26 9.16 -21.49
N ASN A 253 -5.50 9.43 -21.09
CA ASN A 253 -5.80 10.56 -20.21
C ASN A 253 -5.55 10.21 -18.74
N ILE A 254 -5.24 11.21 -17.93
CA ILE A 254 -4.90 10.99 -16.52
C ILE A 254 -6.07 10.42 -15.70
N SER A 255 -7.31 10.76 -16.05
CA SER A 255 -8.52 10.28 -15.36
C SER A 255 -8.72 8.77 -15.50
N ASP A 256 -8.55 8.25 -16.72
CA ASP A 256 -8.60 6.82 -17.04
C ASP A 256 -7.46 6.09 -16.33
N SER A 257 -6.28 6.71 -16.26
CA SER A 257 -5.12 6.15 -15.57
C SER A 257 -5.35 6.00 -14.06
N PHE A 258 -5.89 7.02 -13.40
CA PHE A 258 -6.28 6.93 -11.99
C PHE A 258 -7.39 5.90 -11.76
N SER A 259 -8.39 5.86 -12.64
CA SER A 259 -9.49 4.89 -12.55
C SER A 259 -8.98 3.45 -12.66
N ALA A 260 -8.11 3.21 -13.64
CA ALA A 260 -7.44 1.93 -13.83
C ALA A 260 -6.56 1.55 -12.63
N TYR A 261 -5.80 2.50 -12.09
CA TYR A 261 -4.99 2.27 -10.89
C TYR A 261 -5.83 1.97 -9.65
N ILE A 262 -6.97 2.63 -9.46
CA ILE A 262 -7.92 2.31 -8.36
C ILE A 262 -8.49 0.90 -8.53
N ASN A 263 -8.86 0.50 -9.75
CA ASN A 263 -9.35 -0.85 -10.02
C ASN A 263 -8.26 -1.90 -9.75
N PHE A 264 -7.03 -1.62 -10.20
CA PHE A 264 -5.87 -2.45 -9.91
C PHE A 264 -5.62 -2.60 -8.41
N TYR A 265 -5.62 -1.47 -7.69
CA TYR A 265 -5.49 -1.43 -6.23
C TYR A 265 -6.54 -2.31 -5.56
N LYS A 266 -7.81 -2.12 -5.90
CA LYS A 266 -8.93 -2.89 -5.33
C LYS A 266 -8.79 -4.38 -5.60
N LYS A 267 -8.46 -4.76 -6.84
CA LYS A 267 -8.27 -6.17 -7.23
C LYS A 267 -7.16 -6.82 -6.41
N LYS A 268 -5.96 -6.21 -6.36
CA LYS A 268 -4.81 -6.77 -5.64
C LYS A 268 -5.00 -6.78 -4.13
N ASN A 269 -5.68 -5.78 -3.59
CA ASN A 269 -6.04 -5.73 -2.18
C ASN A 269 -7.08 -6.82 -1.82
N GLN A 270 -8.07 -7.04 -2.69
CA GLN A 270 -9.05 -8.11 -2.52
C GLN A 270 -8.39 -9.49 -2.57
N GLU A 271 -7.51 -9.74 -3.55
CA GLU A 271 -6.72 -10.99 -3.64
C GLU A 271 -5.95 -11.27 -2.34
N PHE A 272 -5.37 -10.23 -1.73
CA PHE A 272 -4.67 -10.33 -0.45
C PHE A 272 -5.62 -10.58 0.73
N TYR A 273 -6.77 -9.88 0.77
CA TYR A 273 -7.79 -10.09 1.80
C TYR A 273 -8.38 -11.49 1.73
N ASP A 274 -8.72 -11.98 0.54
CA ASP A 274 -9.30 -13.32 0.35
C ASP A 274 -8.36 -14.40 0.90
N LYS A 275 -7.05 -14.20 0.77
CA LYS A 275 -6.04 -15.13 1.29
C LYS A 275 -5.85 -15.05 2.81
N TYR A 276 -6.00 -13.87 3.41
CA TYR A 276 -5.55 -13.61 4.79
C TYR A 276 -6.58 -12.94 5.70
N ASN A 277 -7.86 -12.92 5.33
CA ASN A 277 -8.92 -12.15 5.98
C ASN A 277 -9.00 -12.30 7.51
N PHE A 278 -8.64 -13.45 8.07
CA PHE A 278 -8.73 -13.68 9.53
C PHE A 278 -7.48 -13.30 10.31
N ILE A 279 -6.36 -13.09 9.64
CA ILE A 279 -5.05 -12.92 10.30
C ILE A 279 -4.39 -11.56 10.04
N ILE A 280 -4.92 -10.75 9.11
CA ILE A 280 -4.36 -9.43 8.82
C ILE A 280 -4.54 -8.50 10.04
N PRO A 281 -3.44 -7.95 10.58
CA PRO A 281 -3.46 -6.94 11.64
C PRO A 281 -4.33 -5.74 11.29
N ILE A 282 -5.01 -5.18 12.29
CA ILE A 282 -5.92 -4.04 12.10
C ILE A 282 -5.21 -2.83 11.50
N GLU A 283 -3.95 -2.61 11.86
CA GLU A 283 -3.15 -1.48 11.36
C GLU A 283 -2.92 -1.60 9.85
N ILE A 284 -2.68 -2.81 9.34
CA ILE A 284 -2.54 -3.04 7.89
C ILE A 284 -3.86 -2.76 7.20
N ARG A 285 -4.99 -3.23 7.74
CA ARG A 285 -6.32 -2.97 7.15
C ARG A 285 -6.63 -1.49 7.07
N VAL A 286 -6.41 -0.77 8.17
CA VAL A 286 -6.64 0.68 8.23
C VAL A 286 -5.74 1.42 7.25
N SER A 287 -4.46 1.04 7.14
CA SER A 287 -3.54 1.61 6.16
C SER A 287 -4.05 1.42 4.73
N LEU A 288 -4.50 0.21 4.39
CA LEU A 288 -5.00 -0.12 3.05
C LEU A 288 -6.34 0.59 2.76
N ALA A 289 -7.21 0.73 3.75
CA ALA A 289 -8.45 1.51 3.58
C ALA A 289 -8.15 3.01 3.38
N GLU A 290 -7.19 3.56 4.13
CA GLU A 290 -6.80 4.97 4.00
C GLU A 290 -6.10 5.24 2.67
N LEU A 291 -5.29 4.30 2.16
CA LEU A 291 -4.75 4.36 0.80
C LEU A 291 -5.86 4.44 -0.24
N GLU A 292 -6.85 3.54 -0.19
CA GLU A 292 -7.96 3.53 -1.14
C GLU A 292 -8.72 4.86 -1.15
N LYS A 293 -9.06 5.37 0.04
CA LYS A 293 -9.75 6.65 0.21
C LYS A 293 -8.94 7.80 -0.37
N ASN A 294 -7.64 7.88 -0.08
CA ASN A 294 -6.80 8.97 -0.61
C ASN A 294 -6.61 8.85 -2.12
N LEU A 295 -6.58 7.64 -2.68
CA LEU A 295 -6.57 7.42 -4.13
C LEU A 295 -7.84 7.92 -4.80
N GLN A 296 -9.01 7.66 -4.21
CA GLN A 296 -10.28 8.19 -4.71
C GLN A 296 -10.31 9.72 -4.64
N ILE A 297 -9.85 10.31 -3.53
CA ILE A 297 -9.78 11.76 -3.35
C ILE A 297 -8.88 12.39 -4.42
N VAL A 298 -7.67 11.87 -4.62
CA VAL A 298 -6.74 12.45 -5.59
C VAL A 298 -7.22 12.26 -7.02
N SER A 299 -7.84 11.12 -7.36
CA SER A 299 -8.46 10.89 -8.66
C SER A 299 -9.54 11.92 -8.95
N TYR A 300 -10.47 12.13 -8.01
CA TYR A 300 -11.55 13.11 -8.16
C TYR A 300 -11.02 14.53 -8.31
N LYS A 301 -10.06 14.93 -7.48
CA LYS A 301 -9.46 16.28 -7.53
C LYS A 301 -8.69 16.51 -8.82
N THR A 302 -7.94 15.51 -9.29
CA THR A 302 -7.19 15.60 -10.54
C THR A 302 -8.14 15.71 -11.73
N TYR A 303 -9.19 14.89 -11.77
CA TYR A 303 -10.23 14.98 -12.81
C TYR A 303 -10.90 16.37 -12.86
N ARG A 304 -11.33 16.88 -11.71
CA ARG A 304 -11.90 18.24 -11.58
C ARG A 304 -10.93 19.30 -12.06
N TYR A 305 -9.65 19.16 -11.74
CA TYR A 305 -8.60 20.07 -12.14
C TYR A 305 -8.44 20.12 -13.67
N THR A 306 -8.39 18.96 -14.31
CA THR A 306 -8.17 18.84 -15.75
C THR A 306 -9.39 19.21 -16.59
N GLU A 307 -10.61 18.95 -16.13
CA GLU A 307 -11.82 19.32 -16.87
C GLU A 307 -12.12 20.82 -16.83
N SER A 308 -11.84 21.49 -15.71
CA SER A 308 -12.28 22.86 -15.52
C SER A 308 -11.41 23.91 -16.21
N HIS A 309 -10.17 23.58 -16.61
CA HIS A 309 -9.20 24.56 -17.15
C HIS A 309 -8.20 24.00 -18.18
N PRO A 310 -8.62 23.47 -19.35
CA PRO A 310 -7.70 22.92 -20.35
C PRO A 310 -6.70 23.94 -20.94
N HIS A 311 -6.95 25.26 -20.77
CA HIS A 311 -6.12 26.33 -21.35
C HIS A 311 -5.39 27.23 -20.33
N PHE A 312 -5.52 26.98 -19.02
CA PHE A 312 -4.98 27.85 -17.96
C PHE A 312 -4.11 27.12 -16.92
N ILE A 313 -3.51 25.99 -17.28
CA ILE A 313 -2.44 25.36 -16.50
C ILE A 313 -1.19 26.24 -16.64
N ASN A 314 -1.21 27.41 -16.02
CA ASN A 314 -0.08 28.33 -15.96
C ASN A 314 0.88 27.81 -14.88
N GLU A 315 2.08 27.44 -15.29
CA GLU A 315 3.08 26.71 -14.49
C GLU A 315 3.50 27.40 -13.17
N ASN A 316 3.14 28.67 -12.97
CA ASN A 316 3.70 29.53 -11.92
C ASN A 316 2.73 30.08 -10.85
N ASN A 317 1.47 29.63 -10.81
CA ASN A 317 0.56 30.07 -9.73
C ASN A 317 0.72 29.21 -8.47
N ASP A 318 1.64 29.62 -7.60
CA ASP A 318 1.89 29.09 -6.26
C ASP A 318 0.71 29.26 -5.28
N PHE A 319 -0.43 29.78 -5.76
CA PHE A 319 -1.69 30.00 -5.04
C PHE A 319 -2.81 29.01 -5.39
N ASP A 320 -2.53 28.03 -6.25
CA ASP A 320 -3.52 27.02 -6.62
C ASP A 320 -3.79 26.05 -5.46
N VAL A 321 -4.89 26.31 -4.75
CA VAL A 321 -5.34 25.52 -3.59
C VAL A 321 -5.58 24.07 -4.00
N THR A 322 -6.14 23.83 -5.19
CA THR A 322 -6.44 22.48 -5.67
C THR A 322 -5.16 21.70 -5.99
N LYS A 323 -4.16 22.34 -6.62
CA LYS A 323 -2.82 21.76 -6.80
C LYS A 323 -2.19 21.35 -5.46
N LYS A 324 -2.20 22.24 -4.47
CA LYS A 324 -1.67 21.96 -3.12
C LYS A 324 -2.41 20.81 -2.42
N GLU A 325 -3.72 20.71 -2.62
CA GLU A 325 -4.52 19.62 -2.10
C GLU A 325 -4.20 18.28 -2.77
N ILE A 326 -4.03 18.25 -4.10
CA ILE A 326 -3.60 17.06 -4.85
C ILE A 326 -2.23 16.60 -4.33
N LEU A 327 -1.25 17.49 -4.32
CA LEU A 327 0.11 17.18 -3.86
C LEU A 327 0.13 16.71 -2.40
N SER A 328 -0.65 17.34 -1.52
CA SER A 328 -0.73 16.90 -0.12
C SER A 328 -1.38 15.53 0.05
N THR A 329 -2.34 15.17 -0.81
CA THR A 329 -2.94 13.83 -0.82
C THR A 329 -1.94 12.78 -1.33
N LEU A 330 -1.16 13.10 -2.37
CA LEU A 330 -0.08 12.23 -2.87
C LEU A 330 1.01 11.98 -1.83
N VAL A 331 1.35 13.00 -1.03
CA VAL A 331 2.26 12.86 0.10
C VAL A 331 1.72 11.86 1.13
N VAL A 332 0.43 11.92 1.47
CA VAL A 332 -0.21 10.99 2.40
C VAL A 332 -0.16 9.56 1.86
N ILE A 333 -0.48 9.36 0.57
CA ILE A 333 -0.39 8.04 -0.08
C ILE A 333 1.04 7.49 0.01
N SER A 334 2.03 8.33 -0.30
CA SER A 334 3.45 7.94 -0.24
C SER A 334 3.89 7.56 1.18
N GLN A 335 3.42 8.28 2.19
CA GLN A 335 3.70 7.98 3.60
C GLN A 335 3.09 6.65 4.04
N GLU A 336 1.85 6.37 3.63
CA GLU A 336 1.17 5.11 3.94
C GLU A 336 1.85 3.91 3.24
N LEU A 337 2.25 4.05 1.98
CA LEU A 337 3.04 3.02 1.27
C LEU A 337 4.38 2.74 1.96
N LEU A 338 5.09 3.78 2.42
CA LEU A 338 6.33 3.63 3.19
C LEU A 338 6.10 2.99 4.57
N ARG A 339 4.98 3.32 5.23
CA ARG A 339 4.62 2.70 6.51
C ARG A 339 4.39 1.21 6.33
N LEU A 340 3.63 0.83 5.30
CA LEU A 340 3.35 -0.57 4.98
C LEU A 340 4.60 -1.32 4.54
N SER A 341 5.48 -0.72 3.74
CA SER A 341 6.75 -1.35 3.33
C SER A 341 7.69 -1.55 4.53
N GLY A 342 7.63 -0.65 5.51
CA GLY A 342 8.39 -0.73 6.75
C GLY A 342 7.77 -1.57 7.86
N TYR A 343 6.55 -2.12 7.68
CA TYR A 343 5.77 -2.70 8.78
C TYR A 343 6.50 -3.84 9.51
N PHE A 344 7.12 -4.76 8.75
CA PHE A 344 7.88 -5.88 9.30
C PHE A 344 9.39 -5.65 9.35
N LYS A 345 9.86 -4.41 9.20
CA LYS A 345 11.30 -4.12 9.12
C LYS A 345 12.08 -4.54 10.38
N ASN A 346 11.43 -4.53 11.54
CA ASN A 346 12.05 -4.88 12.82
C ASN A 346 11.98 -6.39 13.15
N VAL A 347 11.38 -7.19 12.26
CA VAL A 347 11.22 -8.65 12.41
C VAL A 347 12.29 -9.42 11.64
N LYS A 348 12.80 -8.83 10.54
CA LYS A 348 14.00 -9.28 9.81
C LYS A 348 15.23 -9.02 10.67
#